data_AF-A0A972RDG8-F1
#
_entry.id   AF-A0A972RDG8-F1
#
_cell.length_a   1.000
_cell.length_b   1.000
_cell.length_c   1.000
_cell.angle_alpha   90.00
_cell.angle_beta   90.00
_cell.angle_gamma   90.00
#
_symmetry.space_group_name_H-M   'P 1'
#
loop_
_entity.id
_entity.type
_entity.pdbx_description
1 polymer ?
#
loop_
_entity_poly.entity_id
_entity_poly.type
_entity_poly.pdbx_seq_one_letter_code
_entity_poly.pdbx_strand_id
1 'polypeptide(L)' 'HLKLNGFFSFPEGTEEETIKKMIGLNGLVILYGTARGIVAQATANCLHGKFILPSVNFIELVKKKAQPVRKPQGKRTR' A
#
# COMPACT_ATOMS: atom_id res chain seq x y z
N HIS A 1 -9.73 -15.07 -2.22
CA HIS A 1 -8.93 -13.98 -1.62
C HIS A 1 -7.54 -14.00 -2.23
N LEU A 2 -7.07 -12.89 -2.83
CA LEU A 2 -5.73 -12.80 -3.41
C LEU A 2 -4.70 -12.46 -2.33
N LYS A 3 -3.58 -13.20 -2.26
CA LYS A 3 -2.44 -12.91 -1.39
C LYS A 3 -1.18 -12.84 -2.24
N LEU A 4 -0.36 -11.81 -2.04
CA LEU A 4 0.91 -11.64 -2.74
C LEU A 4 2.02 -11.40 -1.72
N ASN A 5 3.11 -12.16 -1.86
CA ASN A 5 4.35 -11.96 -1.12
C ASN A 5 5.41 -11.46 -2.10
N GLY A 6 6.19 -10.46 -1.70
CA GLY A 6 7.29 -9.91 -2.49
C GLY A 6 8.60 -10.01 -1.73
N PHE A 7 9.63 -10.50 -2.39
CA PHE A 7 11.00 -10.52 -1.89
C PHE A 7 11.78 -9.42 -2.61
N PHE A 8 12.47 -8.57 -1.85
CA PHE A 8 13.20 -7.43 -2.37
C PHE A 8 14.63 -7.48 -1.84
N SER A 9 15.59 -7.21 -2.72
CA SER A 9 16.99 -7.05 -2.38
C SER A 9 17.41 -5.60 -2.66
N PHE A 10 18.44 -5.16 -1.94
CA PHE A 10 19.04 -3.84 -2.09
C PHE A 10 20.54 -4.02 -2.40
N PRO A 11 21.17 -3.08 -3.13
CA PRO A 11 22.61 -3.11 -3.36
C PRO A 11 23.40 -3.15 -2.05
N GLU A 12 24.56 -3.82 -2.09
CA GLU A 12 25.49 -3.82 -0.96
C GLU A 12 25.91 -2.38 -0.62
N GLY A 13 26.02 -2.08 0.68
CA GLY A 13 26.32 -0.73 1.17
C GLY A 13 25.13 0.23 1.23
N THR A 14 23.91 -0.22 0.89
CA THR A 14 22.71 0.60 1.11
C THR A 14 22.44 0.75 2.61
N GLU A 15 22.37 2.00 3.08
CA GLU A 15 22.06 2.30 4.48
C GLU A 15 20.72 1.69 4.91
N GLU A 16 20.73 1.02 6.07
CA GLU A 16 19.58 0.31 6.62
C GLU A 16 18.36 1.22 6.83
N GLU A 17 18.60 2.49 7.20
CA GLU A 17 17.53 3.48 7.34
C GLU A 17 16.85 3.80 6.01
N THR A 18 17.64 3.87 4.93
CA THR A 18 17.15 4.08 3.57
C THR A 18 16.33 2.88 3.10
N ILE A 19 16.83 1.66 3.36
CA ILE A 19 16.10 0.42 3.08
C ILE A 19 14.74 0.44 3.77
N LYS A 20 14.71 0.71 5.09
CA LYS A 20 13.47 0.76 5.88
C LYS A 20 12.47 1.80 5.37
N LYS A 21 12.94 2.98 4.97
CA LYS A 21 12.08 4.04 4.39
C LYS A 21 11.51 3.64 3.03
N MET A 22 12.29 2.97 2.20
CA MET A 22 11.87 2.60 0.84
C MET A 22 10.98 1.37 0.82
N ILE A 23 11.36 0.30 1.52
CA ILE A 23 10.74 -1.02 1.38
C ILE A 23 9.25 -1.01 1.74
N GLY A 24 8.88 -0.25 2.77
CA GLY A 24 7.49 -0.18 3.23
C GLY A 24 6.54 0.36 2.18
N LEU A 25 6.77 1.60 1.70
CA LEU A 25 5.88 2.23 0.73
C LEU A 25 6.05 1.65 -0.67
N ASN A 26 7.29 1.51 -1.15
CA ASN A 26 7.55 1.09 -2.53
C ASN A 26 7.15 -0.38 -2.73
N GLY A 27 7.43 -1.24 -1.75
CA GLY A 27 7.02 -2.64 -1.82
C GLY A 27 5.50 -2.80 -1.91
N LEU A 28 4.75 -2.02 -1.14
CA LEU A 28 3.28 -2.00 -1.21
C LEU A 28 2.77 -1.53 -2.58
N VAL A 29 3.34 -0.46 -3.13
CA VAL A 29 2.96 0.08 -4.44
C VAL A 29 3.23 -0.94 -5.55
N ILE A 30 4.39 -1.59 -5.53
CA ILE A 30 4.79 -2.62 -6.51
C ILE A 30 3.81 -3.81 -6.44
N LEU A 31 3.60 -4.36 -5.25
CA LEU A 31 2.68 -5.51 -5.07
C LEU A 31 1.23 -5.16 -5.45
N TYR A 32 0.79 -3.93 -5.20
CA TYR A 32 -0.52 -3.47 -5.61
C TYR A 32 -0.66 -3.37 -7.14
N GLY A 33 0.37 -2.87 -7.82
CA GLY A 33 0.41 -2.87 -9.29
C GLY A 33 0.26 -4.28 -9.85
N THR A 34 0.99 -5.25 -9.29
CA THR A 34 0.86 -6.67 -9.64
C THR A 34 -0.54 -7.20 -9.37
N ALA A 35 -1.13 -6.93 -8.19
CA ALA A 35 -2.49 -7.33 -7.87
C ALA A 35 -3.52 -6.77 -8.85
N ARG A 36 -3.39 -5.49 -9.22
CA ARG A 36 -4.25 -4.83 -10.22
C ARG A 36 -4.16 -5.51 -11.58
N GLY A 37 -2.96 -5.89 -12.01
CA GLY A 37 -2.76 -6.67 -13.23
C GLY A 37 -3.43 -8.05 -13.17
N ILE A 38 -3.20 -8.80 -12.09
CA ILE A 38 -3.77 -10.15 -11.89
C ILE A 38 -5.30 -10.10 -11.90
N VAL A 39 -5.91 -9.20 -11.13
CA VAL A 39 -7.38 -9.07 -11.08
C VAL A 39 -7.94 -8.73 -12.44
N ALA A 40 -7.29 -7.80 -13.15
CA ALA A 40 -7.75 -7.41 -14.48
C ALA A 40 -7.64 -8.56 -15.49
N GLN A 41 -6.55 -9.34 -15.46
CA GLN A 41 -6.40 -10.51 -16.34
C GLN A 41 -7.39 -11.62 -15.99
N ALA A 42 -7.56 -11.93 -14.70
CA ALA A 42 -8.48 -12.96 -14.24
C ALA A 42 -9.94 -12.67 -14.62
N THR A 43 -10.30 -11.39 -14.71
CA THR A 43 -11.67 -10.95 -15.04
C THR A 43 -11.88 -10.65 -16.52
N ALA A 44 -10.82 -10.61 -17.34
CA ALA A 44 -10.89 -10.15 -18.73
C ALA A 44 -11.92 -10.92 -19.59
N ASN A 45 -12.06 -12.23 -19.36
CA ASN A 45 -12.97 -13.11 -20.09
C ASN A 45 -14.30 -13.36 -19.36
N CYS A 46 -14.56 -12.66 -18.26
CA CYS A 46 -15.86 -12.76 -17.57
C CYS A 46 -16.94 -12.02 -18.38
N LEU A 47 -18.21 -12.31 -18.08
CA LEU A 47 -19.38 -11.70 -18.74
C LEU A 47 -19.33 -10.16 -18.76
N HIS A 48 -18.79 -9.55 -17.70
CA HIS A 48 -18.68 -8.08 -17.55
C HIS A 48 -17.32 -7.52 -18.00
N GLY A 49 -16.44 -8.36 -18.55
CA GLY A 49 -15.11 -8.00 -19.02
C GLY A 49 -14.11 -7.64 -17.91
N LYS A 50 -13.01 -7.02 -18.32
CA LYS A 50 -11.86 -6.67 -17.49
C LYS A 50 -12.24 -5.71 -16.36
N PHE A 51 -12.06 -6.16 -15.12
CA PHE A 51 -12.18 -5.32 -13.93
C PHE A 51 -10.80 -4.77 -13.52
N ILE A 52 -10.63 -3.46 -13.66
CA ILE A 52 -9.39 -2.79 -13.25
C ILE A 52 -9.57 -2.19 -11.85
N LEU A 53 -8.73 -2.60 -10.90
CA LEU A 53 -8.72 -1.98 -9.57
C LEU A 53 -8.48 -0.46 -9.67
N PRO A 54 -9.08 0.35 -8.79
CA PRO A 54 -8.89 1.80 -8.80
C PRO A 54 -7.43 2.19 -8.49
N SER A 55 -7.05 3.42 -8.82
CA SER A 55 -5.77 3.95 -8.34
C SER A 55 -5.85 4.22 -6.84
N VAL A 56 -4.79 3.88 -6.11
CA VAL A 56 -4.70 4.07 -4.65
C VAL A 56 -3.57 5.02 -4.33
N ASN A 57 -3.85 6.06 -3.53
CA ASN A 57 -2.83 6.97 -3.02
C ASN A 57 -2.20 6.38 -1.74
N PHE A 58 -1.10 5.65 -1.92
CA PHE A 58 -0.40 5.01 -0.81
C PHE A 58 0.28 6.01 0.14
N ILE A 59 0.68 7.19 -0.35
CA ILE A 59 1.32 8.23 0.48
C ILE A 59 0.34 8.72 1.54
N GLU A 60 -0.91 9.02 1.15
CA GLU A 60 -1.95 9.43 2.09
C GLU A 60 -2.31 8.32 3.07
N LEU A 61 -2.38 7.08 2.63
CA LEU A 61 -2.69 5.93 3.48
C LEU A 61 -1.66 5.75 4.61
N VAL A 62 -0.37 5.87 4.28
CA VAL A 62 0.70 5.76 5.29
C VAL A 62 0.67 6.97 6.23
N LYS A 63 0.44 8.19 5.73
CA LYS A 63 0.30 9.39 6.57
C LYS A 63 -0.87 9.28 7.55
N LYS A 64 -2.02 8.74 7.13
CA LYS A 64 -3.20 8.54 8.00
C LYS A 64 -2.92 7.53 9.11
N LYS A 65 -2.17 6.46 8.84
CA LYS A 65 -1.78 5.47 9.87
C LYS A 65 -0.74 5.98 10.88
N ALA A 66 0.11 6.91 10.48
CA ALA A 66 1.15 7.48 11.34
C ALA A 66 0.64 8.55 12.32
N GLN A 67 -0.59 9.07 12.15
CA GLN A 67 -1.15 10.02 13.11
C GLN A 67 -1.68 9.27 14.34
N PRO A 68 -1.19 9.57 15.56
CA PRO A 68 -1.81 9.05 16.77
C PRO A 68 -3.24 9.57 16.86
N VAL A 69 -4.17 8.68 17.24
CA VAL A 69 -5.57 9.03 17.51
C VAL A 69 -5.57 10.22 18.49
N ARG A 70 -5.96 11.41 18.01
CA ARG A 70 -6.16 12.57 18.87
C ARG A 70 -7.30 12.22 19.82
N LYS A 71 -6.99 11.89 21.08
CA LYS A 71 -8.01 11.75 22.12
C LYS A 71 -8.76 13.10 22.22
N PRO A 72 -10.09 13.13 22.16
CA PRO A 72 -10.83 14.36 22.32
C PRO A 72 -10.54 14.94 23.72
N GLN A 73 -9.89 16.10 23.77
CA GLN A 73 -9.68 16.85 25.00
C GLN A 73 -11.05 17.28 25.52
N GLY A 74 -11.42 16.76 26.70
CA GLY A 74 -12.65 17.10 27.38
C GLY A 74 -12.78 18.61 27.56
N LYS A 75 -13.92 19.16 27.12
CA LYS A 75 -14.34 20.51 27.48
C LYS A 75 -14.43 20.58 29.01
N ARG A 76 -13.45 21.24 29.64
CA ARG A 76 -13.60 21.77 31.00
C ARG A 76 -14.59 22.92 30.91
N THR A 77 -15.86 22.63 31.16
CA THR A 77 -16.88 23.65 31.40
C THR A 77 -16.57 24.26 32.77
N ARG A 78 -16.33 25.58 32.77
CA ARG A 78 -16.41 26.42 33.98
C ARG A 78 -17.86 26.69 34.31
#